data_AF-A0A945V9K6-F1
#
_entry.id   AF-A0A945V9K6-F1
#
_cell.length_a   1.000
_cell.length_b   1.000
_cell.length_c   1.000
_cell.angle_alpha   90.00
_cell.angle_beta   90.00
_cell.angle_gamma   90.00
#
_symmetry.space_group_name_H-M   'P 1'
#
loop_
_entity.id
_entity.type
_entity.pdbx_description
1 polymer ?
#
loop_
_entity_poly.entity_id
_entity_poly.type
_entity_poly.pdbx_seq_one_letter_code
_entity_poly.pdbx_strand_id
1 'polypeptide(L)'
;QKLLIQSLKVLDIKDVVLDINHLDVYNSLKNEVDLSPSESLRLGNAMMLKDKNEINKILSEKNNSDITKKLVSLTDLYGDESILKDLNTLLPDQVVANNVIKSLTSICENLKEMNVEISFDFSDIRGYQYHTGIVYSAYAQKFNTAVAQGGRYDNMNKFAGDMRPATGFSIDLRFIINNLLN
;
A
#
# COMPACT_ATOMS: atom_id res chain seq x y z
N GLN A 1 5.02 8.86 9.56
CA GLN A 1 4.17 7.88 10.29
C GLN A 1 4.08 8.22 11.78
N LYS A 2 5.19 8.46 12.50
CA LYS A 2 5.16 8.83 13.94
C LYS A 2 4.18 9.97 14.27
N LEU A 3 4.23 11.06 13.51
CA LEU A 3 3.33 12.20 13.68
C LEU A 3 1.86 11.81 13.56
N LEU A 4 1.50 10.98 12.55
CA LEU A 4 0.12 10.49 12.39
C LEU A 4 -0.34 9.74 13.66
N ILE A 5 0.47 8.79 14.13
CA ILE A 5 0.12 7.97 15.31
C ILE A 5 -0.03 8.87 16.55
N GLN A 6 0.84 9.86 16.72
CA GLN A 6 0.72 10.83 17.81
C GLN A 6 -0.55 11.68 17.68
N SER A 7 -0.91 12.13 16.48
CA SER A 7 -2.15 12.86 16.24
C SER A 7 -3.39 12.03 16.58
N LEU A 8 -3.42 10.75 16.21
CA LEU A 8 -4.51 9.84 16.58
C LEU A 8 -4.61 9.63 18.09
N LYS A 9 -3.47 9.53 18.79
CA LYS A 9 -3.43 9.46 20.26
C LYS A 9 -4.01 10.71 20.93
N VAL A 10 -3.76 11.90 20.37
CA VAL A 10 -4.36 13.16 20.88
C VAL A 10 -5.88 13.15 20.73
N LEU A 11 -6.41 12.45 19.73
CA LEU A 11 -7.85 12.26 19.51
C LEU A 11 -8.46 11.11 20.34
N ASP A 12 -7.71 10.55 21.29
CA ASP A 12 -8.06 9.35 22.08
C ASP A 12 -8.37 8.09 21.24
N ILE A 13 -7.87 8.05 20.01
CA ILE A 13 -7.97 6.87 19.13
C ILE A 13 -6.83 5.91 19.49
N LYS A 14 -7.20 4.76 20.05
CA LYS A 14 -6.30 3.70 20.56
C LYS A 14 -6.37 2.47 19.66
N ASP A 15 -5.49 1.50 19.95
CA ASP A 15 -5.45 0.20 19.29
C ASP A 15 -5.39 0.34 17.76
N VAL A 16 -4.49 1.22 17.32
CA VAL A 16 -4.30 1.55 15.91
C VAL A 16 -3.57 0.40 15.21
N VAL A 17 -4.15 -0.05 14.10
CA VAL A 17 -3.49 -0.90 13.10
C VAL A 17 -3.07 -0.02 11.93
N LEU A 18 -1.77 0.06 11.67
CA LEU A 18 -1.21 0.74 10.52
C LEU A 18 -0.96 -0.27 9.40
N ASP A 19 -1.84 -0.26 8.41
CA ASP A 19 -1.74 -1.10 7.23
C ASP A 19 -0.89 -0.40 6.16
N ILE A 20 0.16 -1.05 5.67
CA ILE A 20 1.19 -0.45 4.82
C ILE A 20 1.34 -1.22 3.51
N ASN A 21 1.49 -0.50 2.40
CA ASN A 21 1.94 -1.04 1.13
C ASN A 21 3.08 -0.18 0.56
N HIS A 22 3.87 -0.76 -0.34
CA HIS A 22 4.81 -0.03 -1.19
C HIS A 22 4.52 -0.30 -2.66
N LEU A 23 4.04 0.73 -3.36
CA LEU A 23 3.53 0.60 -4.73
C LEU A 23 4.58 0.16 -5.75
N ASP A 24 5.88 0.37 -5.47
CA ASP A 24 6.96 -0.08 -6.35
C ASP A 24 6.93 -1.59 -6.63
N VAL A 25 6.45 -2.42 -5.70
CA VAL A 25 6.32 -3.87 -5.93
C VAL A 25 5.31 -4.17 -7.03
N TYR A 26 4.11 -3.59 -6.93
CA TYR A 26 3.09 -3.74 -7.95
C TYR A 26 3.53 -3.10 -9.27
N ASN A 27 4.09 -1.89 -9.21
CA ASN A 27 4.53 -1.17 -10.40
C ASN A 27 5.67 -1.88 -11.12
N SER A 28 6.61 -2.51 -10.42
CA SER A 28 7.70 -3.26 -11.07
C SER A 28 7.15 -4.42 -11.88
N LEU A 29 6.21 -5.19 -11.32
CA LEU A 29 5.58 -6.32 -12.01
C LEU A 29 4.69 -5.88 -13.17
N LYS A 30 3.85 -4.86 -12.92
CA LYS A 30 2.95 -4.31 -13.93
C LYS A 30 3.71 -3.78 -15.14
N ASN A 31 4.84 -3.11 -14.93
CA ASN A 31 5.62 -2.50 -16.01
C ASN A 31 6.36 -3.53 -16.88
N GLU A 32 6.38 -4.81 -16.52
CA GLU A 32 6.87 -5.91 -17.37
C GLU A 32 5.81 -6.40 -18.38
N VAL A 33 4.62 -5.82 -18.37
CA VAL A 33 3.51 -6.20 -19.27
C VAL A 33 3.00 -4.96 -20.00
N ASP A 34 2.81 -5.10 -21.33
CA ASP A 34 2.23 -4.04 -22.15
C ASP A 34 0.70 -3.98 -21.97
N LEU A 35 0.26 -3.07 -21.12
CA LEU A 35 -1.14 -2.84 -20.79
C LEU A 35 -1.61 -1.49 -21.33
N SER A 36 -2.71 -1.51 -22.07
CA SER A 36 -3.46 -0.29 -22.39
C SER A 36 -3.93 0.41 -21.11
N PRO A 37 -4.27 1.71 -21.15
CA PRO A 37 -4.77 2.43 -19.98
C PRO A 37 -6.01 1.78 -19.33
N SER A 38 -6.89 1.20 -20.15
CA SER A 38 -8.09 0.49 -19.69
C SER A 38 -7.72 -0.81 -18.97
N GLU A 39 -6.82 -1.61 -19.53
CA GLU A 39 -6.34 -2.84 -18.89
C GLU A 39 -5.58 -2.55 -17.60
N SER A 40 -4.75 -1.50 -17.58
CA SER A 40 -4.07 -1.03 -16.36
C SER A 40 -5.06 -0.66 -15.26
N LEU A 41 -6.14 0.06 -15.59
CA LEU A 41 -7.16 0.42 -14.62
C LEU A 41 -7.90 -0.81 -14.09
N ARG A 42 -8.31 -1.71 -15.01
CA ARG A 42 -8.98 -2.97 -14.66
C ARG A 42 -8.11 -3.87 -13.79
N LEU A 43 -6.84 -4.03 -14.15
CA LEU A 43 -5.87 -4.80 -13.35
C LEU A 43 -5.74 -4.21 -11.95
N GLY A 44 -5.64 -2.89 -11.84
CA GLY A 44 -5.56 -2.24 -10.54
C GLY A 44 -6.80 -2.49 -9.67
N ASN A 45 -7.99 -2.42 -10.26
CA ASN A 45 -9.23 -2.76 -9.54
C ASN A 45 -9.27 -4.24 -9.15
N ALA A 46 -8.84 -5.14 -10.03
CA ALA A 46 -8.79 -6.57 -9.75
C ALA A 46 -7.82 -6.88 -8.59
N MET A 47 -6.67 -6.21 -8.52
CA MET A 47 -5.74 -6.31 -7.37
C MET A 47 -6.43 -5.90 -6.06
N MET A 48 -7.08 -4.73 -6.03
CA MET A 48 -7.76 -4.22 -4.83
C MET A 48 -8.93 -5.09 -4.38
N LEU A 49 -9.60 -5.77 -5.31
CA LEU A 49 -10.67 -6.72 -5.03
C LEU A 49 -10.16 -8.15 -4.77
N LYS A 50 -8.84 -8.37 -4.87
CA LYS A 50 -8.21 -9.70 -4.82
C LYS A 50 -8.85 -10.67 -5.84
N ASP A 51 -9.32 -10.15 -6.98
CA ASP A 51 -9.97 -10.91 -8.04
C ASP A 51 -8.93 -11.60 -8.92
N LYS A 52 -8.47 -12.76 -8.45
CA LYS A 52 -7.49 -13.60 -9.15
C LYS A 52 -7.98 -14.03 -10.54
N ASN A 53 -9.28 -14.20 -10.73
CA ASN A 53 -9.82 -14.62 -12.03
C ASN A 53 -9.70 -13.51 -13.06
N GLU A 54 -10.05 -12.28 -12.68
CA GLU A 54 -9.91 -11.11 -13.55
C GLU A 54 -8.43 -10.79 -13.82
N ILE A 55 -7.53 -10.93 -12.83
CA ILE A 55 -6.08 -10.81 -13.05
C ILE A 55 -5.61 -11.80 -14.12
N ASN A 56 -5.96 -13.09 -13.98
CA ASN A 56 -5.60 -14.12 -14.95
C ASN A 56 -6.17 -13.81 -16.34
N LYS A 57 -7.43 -13.36 -16.42
CA LYS A 57 -8.09 -13.03 -17.68
C LYS A 57 -7.35 -11.91 -18.41
N ILE A 58 -7.06 -10.79 -17.73
CA ILE A 58 -6.38 -9.63 -18.32
C ILE A 58 -4.98 -10.00 -18.83
N LEU A 59 -4.24 -10.84 -18.09
CA LEU A 59 -2.84 -11.14 -18.39
C LEU A 59 -2.64 -12.34 -19.32
N SER A 60 -3.64 -13.21 -19.46
CA SER A 60 -3.56 -14.37 -20.38
C SER A 60 -3.36 -13.95 -21.84
N GLU A 61 -3.91 -12.79 -22.23
CA GLU A 61 -3.76 -12.21 -23.57
C GLU A 61 -2.35 -11.64 -23.83
N LYS A 62 -1.51 -11.53 -22.79
CA LYS A 62 -0.17 -10.90 -22.85
C LYS A 62 0.99 -11.91 -22.87
N ASN A 63 0.70 -13.21 -22.87
CA ASN A 63 1.69 -14.31 -22.86
C ASN A 63 2.74 -14.23 -21.74
N ASN A 64 2.43 -13.60 -20.61
CA ASN A 64 3.37 -13.45 -19.49
C ASN A 64 2.94 -14.26 -18.26
N SER A 65 3.14 -15.58 -18.33
CA SER A 65 2.67 -16.53 -17.30
C SER A 65 3.37 -16.37 -15.95
N ASP A 66 4.62 -15.94 -15.92
CA ASP A 66 5.38 -15.72 -14.67
C ASP A 66 4.87 -14.47 -13.93
N ILE A 67 4.72 -13.35 -14.64
CA ILE A 67 4.18 -12.12 -14.04
C ILE A 67 2.73 -12.28 -13.60
N THR A 68 1.93 -13.05 -14.36
CA THR A 68 0.57 -13.40 -13.94
C THR A 68 0.58 -14.13 -12.60
N LYS A 69 1.42 -15.16 -12.44
CA LYS A 69 1.55 -15.88 -11.16
C LYS A 69 2.00 -14.96 -10.04
N LYS A 70 2.98 -14.09 -10.29
CA LYS A 70 3.48 -13.14 -9.28
C LYS A 70 2.41 -12.15 -8.83
N LEU A 71 1.67 -11.54 -9.77
CA LEU A 71 0.58 -10.62 -9.43
C LEU A 71 -0.58 -11.31 -8.71
N VAL A 72 -0.92 -12.55 -9.10
CA VAL A 72 -1.91 -13.36 -8.38
C VAL A 72 -1.44 -13.66 -6.96
N SER A 73 -0.20 -14.14 -6.77
CA SER A 73 0.37 -14.38 -5.44
C SER A 73 0.47 -13.11 -4.59
N LEU A 74 0.68 -11.95 -5.22
CA LEU A 74 0.71 -10.66 -4.53
C LEU A 74 -0.64 -10.31 -3.87
N THR A 75 -1.76 -10.85 -4.36
CA THR A 75 -3.07 -10.69 -3.70
C THR A 75 -3.20 -11.43 -2.38
N ASP A 76 -2.32 -12.40 -2.12
CA ASP A 76 -2.26 -13.19 -0.88
C ASP A 76 -1.21 -12.66 0.11
N LEU A 77 -0.40 -11.68 -0.29
CA LEU A 77 0.63 -11.05 0.55
C LEU A 77 0.02 -9.97 1.43
N TYR A 78 -0.77 -10.39 2.41
CA TYR A 78 -1.34 -9.54 3.44
C TYR A 78 -1.27 -10.18 4.83
N GLY A 79 -0.94 -9.39 5.87
CA GLY A 79 -0.69 -9.92 7.21
C GLY A 79 0.35 -9.13 7.99
N ASP A 80 1.00 -9.79 8.95
CA ASP A 80 2.02 -9.18 9.81
C ASP A 80 3.40 -9.08 9.13
N GLU A 81 4.45 -8.82 9.91
CA GLU A 81 5.82 -8.69 9.43
C GLU A 81 6.35 -9.93 8.69
N SER A 82 5.75 -11.12 8.88
CA SER A 82 6.12 -12.32 8.12
C SER A 82 5.93 -12.14 6.61
N ILE A 83 5.01 -11.27 6.18
CA ILE A 83 4.77 -10.96 4.77
C ILE A 83 6.01 -10.39 4.08
N LEU A 84 6.92 -9.73 4.80
CA LEU A 84 8.16 -9.24 4.19
C LEU A 84 9.09 -10.38 3.74
N LYS A 85 9.07 -11.51 4.47
CA LYS A 85 9.79 -12.73 4.08
C LYS A 85 9.11 -13.41 2.89
N ASP A 86 7.78 -13.44 2.88
CA ASP A 86 7.03 -14.03 1.77
C ASP A 86 7.19 -13.21 0.49
N LEU A 87 7.26 -11.87 0.60
CA LEU A 87 7.60 -10.98 -0.52
C LEU A 87 8.99 -11.29 -1.07
N ASN A 88 10.00 -11.49 -0.21
CA ASN A 88 11.34 -11.89 -0.62
C ASN A 88 11.34 -13.24 -1.34
N THR A 89 10.48 -14.16 -0.91
CA THR A 89 10.34 -15.49 -1.51
C THR A 89 9.65 -15.40 -2.88
N LEU A 90 8.68 -14.51 -3.04
CA LEU A 90 7.98 -14.29 -4.31
C LEU A 90 8.86 -13.60 -5.35
N LEU A 91 9.70 -12.65 -4.92
CA LEU A 91 10.55 -11.82 -5.77
C LEU A 91 12.03 -11.93 -5.36
N PRO A 92 12.63 -13.15 -5.45
CA PRO A 92 13.99 -13.36 -5.01
C PRO A 92 14.97 -12.55 -5.86
N ASP A 93 15.98 -11.98 -5.20
CA ASP A 93 17.07 -11.20 -5.80
C ASP A 93 16.62 -9.97 -6.62
N GLN A 94 15.35 -9.56 -6.49
CA GLN A 94 14.85 -8.36 -7.14
C GLN A 94 15.25 -7.12 -6.33
N VAL A 95 15.98 -6.19 -6.97
CA VAL A 95 16.43 -4.93 -6.35
C VAL A 95 15.26 -4.15 -5.74
N VAL A 96 14.12 -4.12 -6.42
CA VAL A 96 12.90 -3.46 -5.93
C VAL A 96 12.38 -4.10 -4.64
N ALA A 97 12.30 -5.44 -4.57
CA ALA A 97 11.85 -6.14 -3.38
C ALA A 97 12.80 -5.90 -2.20
N ASN A 98 14.10 -5.99 -2.43
CA ASN A 98 15.12 -5.74 -1.39
C ASN A 98 15.03 -4.31 -0.82
N ASN A 99 14.86 -3.31 -1.69
CA ASN A 99 14.71 -1.92 -1.26
C ASN A 99 13.42 -1.68 -0.47
N VAL A 100 12.31 -2.26 -0.94
CA VAL A 100 11.01 -2.17 -0.27
C VAL A 100 11.07 -2.84 1.10
N ILE A 101 11.56 -4.07 1.18
CA ILE A 101 11.71 -4.81 2.45
C ILE A 101 12.56 -3.99 3.43
N LYS A 102 13.73 -3.52 3.01
CA LYS A 102 14.59 -2.68 3.84
C LYS A 102 13.86 -1.42 4.35
N SER A 103 13.11 -0.74 3.48
CA SER A 103 12.35 0.45 3.85
C SER A 103 11.25 0.12 4.86
N LEU A 104 10.50 -0.96 4.65
CA LEU A 104 9.38 -1.35 5.51
C LEU A 104 9.86 -1.89 6.87
N THR A 105 10.94 -2.68 6.90
CA THR A 105 11.59 -3.09 8.16
C THR A 105 12.04 -1.89 8.97
N SER A 106 12.67 -0.88 8.34
CA SER A 106 13.06 0.34 9.04
C SER A 106 11.87 1.10 9.63
N ILE A 107 10.70 1.05 9.00
CA ILE A 107 9.47 1.63 9.53
C ILE A 107 8.98 0.84 10.75
N CYS A 108 8.98 -0.50 10.69
CA CYS A 108 8.64 -1.35 11.83
C CYS A 108 9.52 -1.03 13.05
N GLU A 109 10.84 -0.98 12.84
CA GLU A 109 11.81 -0.63 13.90
C GLU A 109 11.52 0.75 14.50
N ASN A 110 11.23 1.74 13.66
CA ASN A 110 10.95 3.10 14.10
C ASN A 110 9.64 3.25 14.88
N LEU A 111 8.67 2.35 14.67
CA LEU A 111 7.34 2.42 15.27
C LEU A 111 7.15 1.46 16.46
N LYS A 112 8.13 0.59 16.72
CA LYS A 112 8.08 -0.46 17.75
C LYS A 112 7.66 0.02 19.14
N GLU A 113 8.11 1.20 19.56
CA GLU A 113 7.81 1.77 20.88
C GLU A 113 6.48 2.56 20.92
N MET A 114 5.76 2.68 19.80
CA MET A 114 4.57 3.52 19.71
C MET A 114 3.27 2.79 20.04
N ASN A 115 3.31 1.51 20.42
CA ASN A 115 2.13 0.67 20.68
C ASN A 115 1.12 0.75 19.52
N VAL A 116 1.60 0.47 18.31
CA VAL A 116 0.84 0.41 17.08
C VAL A 116 1.07 -0.96 16.47
N GLU A 117 0.00 -1.62 16.01
CA GLU A 117 0.12 -2.83 15.23
C GLU A 117 0.44 -2.45 13.78
N ILE A 118 1.33 -3.19 13.13
CA ILE A 118 1.69 -2.95 11.72
C ILE A 118 1.28 -4.18 10.93
N SER A 119 0.49 -3.94 9.89
CA SER A 119 0.18 -4.93 8.88
C SER A 119 0.68 -4.46 7.51
N PHE A 120 0.84 -5.42 6.62
CA PHE A 120 1.12 -5.18 5.21
C PHE A 120 -0.03 -5.73 4.38
N ASP A 121 -0.40 -5.03 3.30
CA ASP A 121 -1.26 -5.56 2.25
C ASP A 121 -0.73 -5.08 0.89
N PHE A 122 0.00 -5.96 0.20
CA PHE A 122 0.60 -5.62 -1.10
C PHE A 122 -0.41 -5.54 -2.25
N SER A 123 -1.66 -5.95 -2.01
CA SER A 123 -2.77 -5.79 -2.96
C SER A 123 -3.50 -4.45 -2.81
N ASP A 124 -3.35 -3.79 -1.66
CA ASP A 124 -3.93 -2.48 -1.41
C ASP A 124 -3.17 -1.38 -2.16
N ILE A 125 -3.50 -1.23 -3.43
CA ILE A 125 -2.94 -0.21 -4.31
C ILE A 125 -3.84 1.02 -4.40
N ARG A 126 -4.67 1.31 -3.39
CA ARG A 126 -5.53 2.50 -3.39
C ARG A 126 -4.71 3.76 -3.65
N GLY A 127 -5.21 4.59 -4.56
CA GLY A 127 -4.53 5.82 -4.95
C GLY A 127 -3.19 5.62 -5.67
N TYR A 128 -2.90 4.43 -6.23
CA TYR A 128 -1.62 4.19 -6.95
C TYR A 128 -1.39 5.13 -8.15
N GLN A 129 -2.45 5.75 -8.66
CA GLN A 129 -2.36 6.77 -9.70
C GLN A 129 -1.75 8.09 -9.20
N TYR A 130 -1.81 8.33 -7.88
CA TYR A 130 -1.37 9.56 -7.21
C TYR A 130 -0.12 9.36 -6.36
N HIS A 131 0.09 8.15 -5.85
CA HIS A 131 1.21 7.81 -4.97
C HIS A 131 2.39 7.16 -5.72
N THR A 132 3.61 7.38 -5.21
CA THR A 132 4.88 7.00 -5.88
C THR A 132 5.78 6.12 -5.02
N GLY A 133 5.23 5.45 -4.01
CA GLY A 133 6.02 4.63 -3.10
C GLY A 133 5.15 4.09 -1.98
N ILE A 134 5.58 4.32 -0.74
CA ILE A 134 4.80 3.90 0.43
C ILE A 134 3.42 4.55 0.49
N VAL A 135 2.41 3.75 0.77
CA VAL A 135 1.06 4.16 1.15
C VAL A 135 0.68 3.46 2.44
N TYR A 136 -0.16 4.10 3.25
CA TYR A 136 -0.60 3.53 4.50
C TYR A 136 -1.99 4.02 4.89
N SER A 137 -2.75 3.13 5.51
CA SER A 137 -4.04 3.44 6.14
C SER A 137 -3.97 3.08 7.62
N ALA A 138 -4.43 3.98 8.48
CA ALA A 138 -4.60 3.68 9.90
C ALA A 138 -6.05 3.29 10.15
N TYR A 139 -6.24 2.15 10.79
CA TYR A 139 -7.52 1.65 11.29
C TYR A 139 -7.49 1.62 12.80
N ALA A 140 -8.65 1.72 13.43
CA ALA A 140 -8.80 1.61 14.86
C ALA A 140 -10.14 0.97 15.19
N GLN A 141 -10.25 0.37 16.37
CA GLN A 141 -11.52 -0.17 16.84
C GLN A 141 -12.61 0.91 16.85
N LYS A 142 -13.87 0.50 16.65
CA LYS A 142 -15.07 1.36 16.53
C LYS A 142 -15.23 2.11 15.20
N PHE A 143 -14.24 2.08 14.31
CA PHE A 143 -14.37 2.66 12.97
C PHE A 143 -14.49 1.55 11.93
N ASN A 144 -15.44 1.69 11.00
CA ASN A 144 -15.66 0.74 9.90
C ASN A 144 -14.80 1.04 8.66
N THR A 145 -14.01 2.12 8.68
CA THR A 145 -13.09 2.53 7.63
C THR A 145 -11.82 3.11 8.25
N ALA A 146 -10.80 3.35 7.43
CA ALA A 146 -9.58 4.01 7.86
C ALA A 146 -9.89 5.37 8.54
N VAL A 147 -9.28 5.60 9.70
CA VAL A 147 -9.34 6.88 10.43
C VAL A 147 -8.36 7.90 9.88
N ALA A 148 -7.32 7.43 9.20
CA ALA A 148 -6.35 8.26 8.53
C ALA A 148 -5.72 7.52 7.35
N GLN A 149 -5.25 8.28 6.37
CA GLN A 149 -4.54 7.74 5.21
C GLN A 149 -3.37 8.63 4.88
N GLY A 150 -2.29 8.05 4.39
CA GLY A 150 -1.11 8.79 3.98
C GLY A 150 -0.23 8.01 3.03
N GLY A 151 0.84 8.66 2.60
CA GLY A 151 1.75 8.05 1.65
C GLY A 151 2.72 9.05 1.04
N ARG A 152 3.54 8.54 0.13
CA ARG A 152 4.46 9.32 -0.69
C ARG A 152 3.82 9.70 -2.02
N TYR A 153 4.03 10.93 -2.47
CA TYR A 153 3.43 11.49 -3.68
C TYR A 153 4.40 12.44 -4.38
N ASP A 154 5.51 11.92 -4.89
CA ASP A 154 6.55 12.75 -5.53
C ASP A 154 6.06 13.38 -6.87
N ASN A 155 4.86 13.01 -7.34
CA ASN A 155 4.29 13.37 -8.63
C ASN A 155 3.37 14.61 -8.64
N MET A 156 3.14 15.30 -7.51
CA MET A 156 2.17 16.41 -7.49
C MET A 156 2.54 17.60 -8.39
N ASN A 157 3.79 17.69 -8.85
CA ASN A 157 4.29 18.79 -9.71
C ASN A 157 4.91 18.30 -11.03
N LYS A 158 4.36 17.26 -11.69
CA LYS A 158 4.87 16.81 -13.00
C LYS A 158 4.94 17.91 -14.08
N PHE A 159 4.17 19.00 -13.93
CA PHE A 159 4.16 20.14 -14.86
C PHE A 159 5.20 21.23 -14.55
N ALA A 160 5.90 21.17 -13.42
CA ALA A 160 6.77 22.26 -12.95
C ALA A 160 8.29 21.99 -13.12
N GLY A 161 8.68 20.93 -13.84
CA GLY A 161 10.08 20.63 -14.18
C GLY A 161 10.91 19.99 -13.07
N ASP A 162 10.65 20.32 -11.80
CA ASP A 162 11.35 19.75 -10.64
C ASP A 162 10.44 18.81 -9.83
N MET A 163 10.70 17.49 -9.91
CA MET A 163 10.10 16.54 -8.97
C MET A 163 10.67 16.78 -7.56
N ARG A 164 9.81 17.21 -6.64
CA ARG A 164 10.16 17.38 -5.23
C ARG A 164 9.61 16.21 -4.43
N PRO A 165 10.47 15.50 -3.67
CA PRO A 165 10.01 14.46 -2.77
C PRO A 165 8.92 14.97 -1.83
N ALA A 166 7.81 14.24 -1.72
CA ALA A 166 6.70 14.66 -0.87
C ALA A 166 6.00 13.47 -0.20
N THR A 167 5.65 13.64 1.07
CA THR A 167 4.85 12.69 1.83
C THR A 167 3.97 13.42 2.83
N GLY A 168 2.86 12.80 3.21
CA GLY A 168 1.94 13.37 4.18
C GLY A 168 0.85 12.36 4.54
N PHE A 169 -0.11 12.83 5.34
CA PHE A 169 -1.30 12.10 5.71
C PHE A 169 -2.48 13.06 5.87
N SER A 170 -3.68 12.50 5.92
CA SER A 170 -4.93 13.21 6.19
C SER A 170 -5.77 12.44 7.19
N ILE A 171 -6.59 13.17 7.94
CA ILE A 171 -7.58 12.67 8.91
C ILE A 171 -8.87 13.41 8.62
N ASP A 172 -9.98 12.70 8.37
CA ASP A 172 -11.30 13.35 8.24
C ASP A 172 -11.92 13.57 9.62
N LEU A 173 -11.71 14.76 10.18
CA LEU A 173 -12.23 15.10 11.51
C LEU A 173 -13.76 15.00 11.61
N ARG A 174 -14.52 15.20 10.53
CA ARG A 174 -15.98 15.07 10.55
C ARG A 174 -16.36 13.60 10.70
N PHE A 175 -15.70 12.72 9.95
CA PHE A 175 -15.86 11.27 10.10
C PHE A 175 -15.52 10.83 11.52
N ILE A 176 -14.39 11.30 12.07
CA ILE A 176 -13.98 10.95 13.43
C ILE A 176 -15.02 11.39 14.47
N ILE A 177 -15.43 12.65 14.46
CA ILE A 177 -16.38 13.19 15.44
C ILE A 177 -17.72 12.43 15.37
N ASN A 178 -18.23 12.17 14.17
CA ASN A 178 -19.51 11.48 14.00
C ASN A 178 -19.47 10.02 14.50
N ASN A 179 -18.31 9.36 14.51
CA ASN A 179 -18.18 7.98 15.00
C ASN A 179 -17.75 7.89 16.48
N LEU A 180 -17.28 8.98 17.09
CA LEU A 180 -16.98 9.04 18.52
C LEU A 180 -18.20 9.40 19.39
N LEU A 181 -19.20 10.07 18.80
CA LEU A 181 -20.42 10.51 19.48
C LEU A 181 -21.56 9.47 19.47
N ASN A 182 -21.37 8.35 18.76
CA ASN A 182 -22.30 7.22 18.70
C ASN A 182 -21.76 6.03 19.49
#